data_AF-A0A6B2XSY0-F1
#
_entry.id   AF-A0A6B2XSY0-F1
#
_cell.length_a   1.000
_cell.length_b   1.000
_cell.length_c   1.000
_cell.angle_alpha   90.00
_cell.angle_beta   90.00
_cell.angle_gamma   90.00
#
_symmetry.space_group_name_H-M   'P 1'
#
loop_
_entity.id
_entity.type
_entity.pdbx_description
1 polymer ?
#
loop_
_entity_poly.entity_id
_entity_poly.type
_entity_poly.pdbx_seq_one_letter_code
_entity_poly.pdbx_strand_id
1 'polypeptide(L)'
;PILLAEANQWPREVVDYFGTEDEPECHMCFHFPVMPRIYYAIRDQRANQVLEILADTPDIPPGAQWSTFLRNHDELTLEMVSTEERASMYGWYAPDPRMRANVGIRRRLAPLLDNSRKEVELAHALLLSLPGSPCLYYGDEIGMGDNIWLPDRDAVRT
;
A
#
# COMPACT_ATOMS: atom_id res chain seq x y z
N PRO A 1 -3.79 -22.24 12.31
CA PRO A 1 -4.05 -20.78 12.36
C PRO A 1 -3.12 -20.10 11.36
N ILE A 2 -3.51 -18.98 10.76
CA ILE A 2 -2.63 -18.19 9.89
C ILE A 2 -2.05 -17.03 10.71
N LEU A 3 -0.75 -16.78 10.56
CA LEU A 3 -0.05 -15.63 11.14
C LEU A 3 0.32 -14.65 10.03
N LEU A 4 -0.13 -13.41 10.14
CA LEU A 4 0.12 -12.32 9.19
C LEU A 4 0.89 -11.21 9.91
N ALA A 5 2.11 -10.90 9.45
CA ALA A 5 2.95 -9.85 9.99
C ALA A 5 2.63 -8.49 9.36
N GLU A 6 2.52 -7.48 10.21
CA GLU A 6 2.54 -6.07 9.83
C GLU A 6 3.94 -5.50 10.06
N ALA A 7 4.79 -5.60 9.04
CA ALA A 7 6.15 -5.07 9.05
C ALA A 7 6.31 -4.03 7.93
N ASN A 8 6.18 -2.75 8.27
CA ASN A 8 6.44 -1.65 7.34
C ASN A 8 7.95 -1.38 7.22
N GLN A 9 8.66 -2.24 6.47
CA GLN A 9 10.11 -2.17 6.25
C GLN A 9 10.44 -2.36 4.76
N TRP A 10 11.72 -2.26 4.37
CA TRP A 10 12.12 -2.57 3.00
C TRP A 10 11.94 -4.07 2.68
N PRO A 11 11.73 -4.48 1.41
CA PRO A 11 11.42 -5.87 1.07
C PRO A 11 12.37 -6.89 1.70
N ARG A 12 13.68 -6.58 1.71
CA ARG A 12 14.73 -7.45 2.29
C ARG A 12 14.59 -7.65 3.80
N GLU A 13 14.12 -6.64 4.52
CA GLU A 13 13.92 -6.70 5.97
C GLU A 13 12.58 -7.36 6.32
N VAL A 14 11.56 -7.22 5.46
CA VAL A 14 10.27 -7.88 5.67
C VAL A 14 10.38 -9.39 5.48
N VAL A 15 11.28 -9.86 4.61
CA VAL A 15 11.47 -11.30 4.36
C VAL A 15 11.92 -12.05 5.61
N ASP A 16 12.67 -11.41 6.50
CA ASP A 16 13.11 -12.01 7.76
C ASP A 16 11.93 -12.46 8.64
N TYR A 17 10.76 -11.80 8.53
CA TYR A 17 9.55 -12.17 9.28
C TYR A 17 8.87 -13.45 8.79
N PHE A 18 9.25 -13.98 7.62
CA PHE A 18 8.81 -15.32 7.22
C PHE A 18 9.62 -16.42 7.91
N GLY A 19 10.78 -16.09 8.47
CA GLY A 19 11.74 -17.07 8.99
C GLY A 19 12.37 -17.87 7.85
N THR A 20 12.77 -19.10 8.15
CA THR A 20 13.36 -20.04 7.19
C THR A 20 12.56 -21.33 7.12
N GLU A 21 12.91 -22.25 6.21
CA GLU A 21 12.27 -23.57 6.16
C GLU A 21 12.50 -24.36 7.46
N ASP A 22 13.67 -24.23 8.07
CA ASP A 22 14.03 -24.92 9.32
C ASP A 22 13.44 -24.25 10.55
N GLU A 23 13.30 -22.92 10.52
CA GLU A 23 12.77 -22.08 11.60
C GLU A 23 11.67 -21.14 11.06
N PRO A 24 10.45 -21.67 10.81
CA PRO A 24 9.37 -20.88 10.21
C PRO A 24 8.74 -19.90 11.21
N GLU A 25 8.44 -18.68 10.75
CA GLU A 25 7.79 -17.63 11.54
C GLU A 25 6.37 -17.31 11.04
N CYS A 26 6.18 -16.20 10.33
CA CYS A 26 4.88 -15.80 9.81
C CYS A 26 4.55 -16.49 8.49
N HIS A 27 3.27 -16.78 8.27
CA HIS A 27 2.80 -17.38 7.02
C HIS A 27 2.65 -16.32 5.93
N MET A 28 2.34 -15.09 6.34
CA MET A 28 2.11 -13.97 5.46
C MET A 28 2.74 -12.70 6.02
N CYS A 29 3.19 -11.81 5.13
CA CYS A 29 3.64 -10.46 5.47
C CYS A 29 2.98 -9.46 4.53
N PHE A 30 2.63 -8.27 5.03
CA PHE A 30 2.14 -7.20 4.17
C PHE A 30 3.23 -6.67 3.24
N HIS A 31 2.93 -6.56 1.96
CA HIS A 31 3.83 -6.03 0.95
C HIS A 31 3.79 -4.49 0.94
N PHE A 32 4.16 -3.85 2.05
CA PHE A 32 4.19 -2.38 2.18
C PHE A 32 4.97 -1.67 1.07
N PRO A 33 6.12 -2.18 0.59
CA PRO A 33 6.91 -1.47 -0.41
C PRO A 33 6.21 -1.26 -1.76
N VAL A 34 5.37 -2.20 -2.23
CA VAL A 34 4.71 -2.09 -3.55
C VAL A 34 3.56 -1.09 -3.54
N MET A 35 2.84 -0.97 -2.41
CA MET A 35 1.64 -0.14 -2.28
C MET A 35 1.84 1.32 -2.74
N PRO A 36 2.82 2.10 -2.24
CA PRO A 36 3.00 3.48 -2.68
C PRO A 36 3.46 3.59 -4.14
N ARG A 37 4.13 2.57 -4.69
CA ARG A 37 4.57 2.56 -6.10
C ARG A 37 3.40 2.40 -7.06
N ILE A 38 2.33 1.72 -6.68
CA ILE A 38 1.10 1.66 -7.48
C ILE A 38 0.53 3.07 -7.68
N TYR A 39 0.40 3.83 -6.59
CA TYR A 39 -0.08 5.21 -6.65
C TYR A 39 0.87 6.12 -7.42
N TYR A 40 2.18 5.95 -7.24
CA TYR A 40 3.15 6.71 -8.01
C TYR A 40 3.03 6.43 -9.51
N ALA A 41 3.01 5.15 -9.91
CA ALA A 41 2.92 4.72 -11.29
C ALA A 41 1.64 5.20 -12.00
N ILE A 42 0.51 5.24 -11.28
CA ILE A 42 -0.75 5.79 -11.81
C ILE A 42 -0.59 7.28 -12.17
N ARG A 43 0.08 8.10 -11.35
CA ARG A 43 0.23 9.54 -11.65
C ARG A 43 1.38 9.83 -12.62
N ASP A 44 2.48 9.10 -12.51
CA ASP A 44 3.64 9.23 -13.40
C ASP A 44 3.39 8.59 -14.78
N GLN A 45 2.32 7.80 -14.93
CA GLN A 45 1.95 7.10 -16.17
C GLN A 45 3.05 6.15 -16.67
N ARG A 46 3.85 5.61 -15.75
CA ARG A 46 4.98 4.71 -16.02
C ARG A 46 5.02 3.59 -14.98
N ALA A 47 5.23 2.36 -15.44
CA ALA A 47 5.26 1.18 -14.57
C ALA A 47 6.61 0.94 -13.89
N ASN A 48 7.65 1.71 -14.22
CA ASN A 48 9.04 1.46 -13.81
C ASN A 48 9.18 1.20 -12.32
N GLN A 49 8.57 2.04 -11.48
CA GLN A 49 8.65 1.94 -10.02
C GLN A 49 8.05 0.64 -9.47
N VAL A 50 6.95 0.16 -10.08
CA VAL A 50 6.33 -1.11 -9.72
C VAL A 50 7.20 -2.27 -10.19
N LEU A 51 7.79 -2.19 -11.38
CA LEU A 51 8.66 -3.22 -11.91
C LEU A 51 9.96 -3.35 -11.08
N GLU A 52 10.57 -2.22 -10.73
CA GLU A 52 11.80 -2.17 -9.95
C GLU A 52 11.58 -2.75 -8.55
N ILE A 53 10.51 -2.34 -7.85
CA ILE A 53 10.26 -2.87 -6.49
C ILE A 53 9.92 -4.36 -6.49
N LEU A 54 9.22 -4.86 -7.52
CA LEU A 54 8.94 -6.30 -7.66
C LEU A 54 10.20 -7.09 -7.99
N ALA A 55 11.11 -6.53 -8.81
CA ALA A 55 12.40 -7.15 -9.10
C ALA A 55 13.33 -7.17 -7.87
N ASP A 56 13.23 -6.16 -7.00
CA ASP A 56 13.98 -6.06 -5.75
C ASP A 56 13.38 -6.87 -4.58
N THR A 57 12.16 -7.41 -4.76
CA THR A 57 11.49 -8.22 -3.73
C THR A 57 12.11 -9.62 -3.70
N PRO A 58 12.72 -10.05 -2.58
CA PRO A 58 13.36 -11.35 -2.51
C PRO A 58 12.36 -12.50 -2.54
N ASP A 59 12.87 -13.69 -2.87
CA ASP A 59 12.12 -14.94 -2.75
C ASP A 59 11.73 -15.20 -1.28
N ILE A 60 10.59 -15.86 -1.09
CA ILE A 60 10.04 -16.22 0.21
C ILE A 60 10.03 -17.75 0.40
N PRO A 61 10.03 -18.26 1.65
CA PRO A 61 9.98 -19.70 1.90
C PRO A 61 8.75 -20.39 1.26
N PRO A 62 8.86 -21.67 0.85
CA PRO A 62 7.72 -22.42 0.32
C PRO A 62 6.53 -22.44 1.28
N GLY A 63 5.34 -22.12 0.77
CA GLY A 63 4.11 -22.07 1.57
C GLY A 63 3.86 -20.73 2.28
N ALA A 64 4.83 -19.80 2.26
CA ALA A 64 4.61 -18.41 2.64
C ALA A 64 3.94 -17.61 1.51
N GLN A 65 3.34 -16.48 1.84
CA GLN A 65 2.65 -15.63 0.84
C GLN A 65 2.67 -14.15 1.19
N TRP A 66 2.87 -13.29 0.19
CA TRP A 66 2.70 -11.85 0.36
C TRP A 66 1.23 -11.46 0.50
N SER A 67 0.94 -10.49 1.36
CA SER A 67 -0.37 -9.84 1.46
C SER A 67 -0.31 -8.48 0.76
N THR A 68 -0.99 -8.35 -0.38
CA THR A 68 -1.03 -7.09 -1.16
C THR A 68 -2.27 -6.28 -0.80
N PHE A 69 -2.18 -4.96 -0.82
CA PHE A 69 -3.30 -4.08 -0.49
C PHE A 69 -3.12 -2.70 -1.13
N LEU A 70 -4.22 -1.97 -1.30
CA LEU A 70 -4.22 -0.57 -1.78
C LEU A 70 -4.30 0.42 -0.62
N ARG A 71 -5.24 0.20 0.29
CA ARG A 71 -5.45 0.98 1.51
C ARG A 71 -5.74 0.06 2.69
N ASN A 72 -5.64 0.62 3.88
CA ASN A 72 -5.98 -0.02 5.14
C ASN A 72 -6.57 1.03 6.09
N HIS A 73 -6.68 0.68 7.37
CA HIS A 73 -7.24 1.54 8.42
C HIS A 73 -6.29 2.66 8.92
N ASP A 74 -5.13 2.79 8.28
CA ASP A 74 -4.08 3.76 8.57
C ASP A 74 -3.87 4.71 7.37
N GLU A 75 -3.00 5.70 7.55
CA GLU A 75 -2.52 6.53 6.46
C GLU A 75 -1.79 5.72 5.39
N LEU A 76 -1.81 6.22 4.16
CA LEU A 76 -0.91 5.75 3.11
C LEU A 76 0.50 6.17 3.52
N THR A 77 1.26 5.23 4.09
CA THR A 77 2.64 5.46 4.54
C THR A 77 3.57 5.75 3.37
N LEU A 78 4.41 6.78 3.55
CA LEU A 78 5.45 7.22 2.62
C LEU A 78 6.84 7.16 3.27
N GLU A 79 6.99 6.32 4.29
CA GLU A 79 8.27 6.16 4.99
C GLU A 79 9.32 5.52 4.08
N MET A 80 8.93 4.51 3.31
CA MET A 80 9.81 3.71 2.46
C MET A 80 9.85 4.20 1.00
N VAL A 81 9.80 5.51 0.76
CA VAL A 81 10.00 6.15 -0.56
C VAL A 81 11.07 7.23 -0.46
N SER A 82 11.69 7.60 -1.58
CA SER A 82 12.68 8.68 -1.61
C SER A 82 12.03 10.03 -1.28
N THR A 83 12.85 11.01 -0.89
CA THR A 83 12.38 12.36 -0.55
C THR A 83 11.66 13.04 -1.72
N GLU A 84 12.14 12.83 -2.95
CA GLU A 84 11.55 13.41 -4.17
C GLU A 84 10.20 12.76 -4.52
N GLU A 85 10.12 11.43 -4.43
CA GLU A 85 8.86 10.71 -4.63
C GLU A 85 7.83 11.11 -3.58
N ARG A 86 8.25 11.21 -2.31
CA ARG A 86 7.38 11.67 -1.22
C ARG A 86 6.83 13.07 -1.49
N ALA A 87 7.68 14.00 -1.93
CA ALA A 87 7.24 15.36 -2.28
C ALA A 87 6.23 15.36 -3.44
N SER A 88 6.48 14.54 -4.47
CA SER A 88 5.58 14.37 -5.61
C SER A 88 4.23 13.79 -5.20
N MET A 89 4.24 12.74 -4.38
CA MET A 89 3.03 12.11 -3.85
C MET A 89 2.21 13.06 -2.98
N TYR A 90 2.86 13.88 -2.14
CA TYR A 90 2.15 14.93 -1.42
C TYR A 90 1.53 15.97 -2.35
N GLY A 91 2.21 16.36 -3.43
CA GLY A 91 1.67 17.27 -4.44
C GLY A 91 0.43 16.74 -5.14
N TRP A 92 0.45 15.45 -5.53
CA TRP A 92 -0.66 14.85 -6.28
C TRP A 92 -1.83 14.42 -5.41
N TYR A 93 -1.57 13.86 -4.23
CA TYR A 93 -2.58 13.15 -3.44
C TYR A 93 -2.99 13.86 -2.15
N ALA A 94 -2.18 14.83 -1.68
CA ALA A 94 -2.42 15.58 -0.45
C ALA A 94 -2.18 17.10 -0.62
N PRO A 95 -2.93 17.76 -1.53
CA PRO A 95 -2.82 19.21 -1.75
C PRO A 95 -3.23 20.02 -0.51
N ASP A 96 -4.19 19.52 0.27
CA ASP A 96 -4.55 20.11 1.56
C ASP A 96 -3.65 19.54 2.66
N PRO A 97 -2.97 20.38 3.47
CA PRO A 97 -2.13 19.91 4.58
C PRO A 97 -2.85 18.98 5.56
N ARG A 98 -4.18 19.12 5.71
CA ARG A 98 -4.99 18.25 6.59
C ARG A 98 -5.09 16.83 6.05
N MET A 99 -4.83 16.58 4.77
CA MET A 99 -4.80 15.23 4.21
C MET A 99 -3.55 14.44 4.63
N ARG A 100 -2.59 15.09 5.29
CA ARG A 100 -1.34 14.48 5.74
C ARG A 100 -1.44 14.08 7.21
N ALA A 101 -0.80 12.97 7.57
CA ALA A 101 -0.61 12.52 8.94
C ALA A 101 0.72 11.76 9.02
N ASN A 102 1.49 11.96 10.08
CA ASN A 102 2.82 11.37 10.24
C ASN A 102 3.68 11.58 8.98
N VAL A 103 4.26 10.49 8.45
CA VAL A 103 4.95 10.44 7.16
C VAL A 103 4.03 9.75 6.14
N GLY A 104 2.82 10.28 5.93
CA GLY A 104 1.84 9.67 5.04
C GLY A 104 0.60 10.51 4.71
N ILE A 105 -0.33 9.89 3.99
CA ILE A 105 -1.56 10.53 3.47
C ILE A 105 -2.79 9.80 4.01
N ARG A 106 -3.57 10.47 4.85
CA ARG A 106 -4.77 9.92 5.51
C ARG A 106 -6.04 10.12 4.66
N ARG A 107 -6.07 9.47 3.50
CA ARG A 107 -7.21 9.49 2.57
C ARG A 107 -7.65 8.08 2.17
N ARG A 108 -8.92 7.91 1.81
CA ARG A 108 -9.46 6.65 1.27
C ARG A 108 -9.12 6.48 -0.22
N LEU A 109 -9.28 5.25 -0.74
CA LEU A 109 -8.93 4.92 -2.13
C LEU A 109 -9.66 5.78 -3.16
N ALA A 110 -10.99 5.86 -3.07
CA ALA A 110 -11.78 6.61 -4.05
C ALA A 110 -11.42 8.11 -4.06
N PRO A 111 -11.32 8.81 -2.90
CA PRO A 111 -10.84 10.18 -2.88
C PRO A 111 -9.40 10.39 -3.38
N LEU A 112 -8.47 9.45 -3.12
CA LEU A 112 -7.09 9.54 -3.63
C LEU A 112 -7.04 9.56 -5.16
N LEU A 113 -7.95 8.82 -5.80
CA LEU A 113 -8.05 8.70 -7.26
C LEU A 113 -9.12 9.62 -7.84
N ASP A 114 -9.43 10.73 -7.16
CA ASP A 114 -10.40 11.76 -7.59
C ASP A 114 -11.78 11.19 -7.96
N ASN A 115 -12.17 10.10 -7.31
CA ASN A 115 -13.38 9.31 -7.61
C ASN A 115 -13.48 8.84 -9.07
N SER A 116 -12.33 8.73 -9.75
CA SER A 116 -12.23 8.23 -11.12
C SER A 116 -12.43 6.73 -11.15
N ARG A 117 -13.59 6.29 -11.65
CA ARG A 117 -13.90 4.86 -11.78
C ARG A 117 -12.83 4.09 -12.55
N LYS A 118 -12.27 4.69 -13.61
CA LYS A 118 -11.23 4.07 -14.44
C LYS A 118 -9.94 3.84 -13.66
N GLU A 119 -9.52 4.80 -12.85
CA GLU A 119 -8.31 4.68 -12.04
C GLU A 119 -8.52 3.70 -10.88
N VAL A 120 -9.70 3.70 -10.25
CA VAL A 120 -10.05 2.73 -9.22
C VAL A 120 -10.07 1.30 -9.77
N GLU A 121 -10.64 1.09 -10.95
CA GLU A 121 -10.60 -0.22 -11.63
C GLU A 121 -9.17 -0.64 -11.99
N LEU A 122 -8.34 0.28 -12.48
CA LEU A 122 -6.93 0.02 -12.76
C LEU A 122 -6.16 -0.38 -11.50
N ALA A 123 -6.34 0.36 -10.40
CA ALA A 123 -5.69 0.06 -9.13
C ALA A 123 -6.08 -1.33 -8.59
N HIS A 124 -7.37 -1.69 -8.67
CA HIS A 124 -7.83 -3.03 -8.30
C HIS A 124 -7.33 -4.10 -9.26
N ALA A 125 -7.29 -3.85 -10.56
CA ALA A 125 -6.75 -4.79 -11.54
C ALA A 125 -5.26 -5.08 -11.25
N LEU A 126 -4.48 -4.04 -10.93
CA LEU A 126 -3.10 -4.20 -10.47
C LEU A 126 -3.06 -5.04 -9.19
N LEU A 127 -3.80 -4.66 -8.14
CA LEU A 127 -3.85 -5.40 -6.87
C LEU A 127 -4.13 -6.91 -7.07
N LEU A 128 -5.13 -7.25 -7.88
CA LEU A 128 -5.57 -8.62 -8.12
C LEU A 128 -4.64 -9.41 -9.06
N SER A 129 -3.71 -8.74 -9.74
CA SER A 129 -2.76 -9.35 -10.68
C SER A 129 -1.34 -9.50 -10.12
N LEU A 130 -1.03 -8.80 -9.02
CA LEU A 130 0.26 -8.90 -8.35
C LEU A 130 0.43 -10.26 -7.65
N PRO A 131 1.67 -10.78 -7.53
CA PRO A 131 1.93 -12.00 -6.77
C PRO A 131 1.60 -11.77 -5.29
N GLY A 132 0.67 -12.55 -4.76
CA GLY A 132 0.22 -12.45 -3.38
C GLY A 132 -1.27 -12.74 -3.21
N SER A 133 -1.74 -12.60 -1.97
CA SER A 133 -3.15 -12.64 -1.62
C SER A 133 -3.66 -11.21 -1.40
N PRO A 134 -4.63 -10.73 -2.19
CA PRO A 134 -5.12 -9.36 -2.08
C PRO A 134 -6.01 -9.16 -0.86
N CYS A 135 -5.77 -8.08 -0.13
CA CYS A 135 -6.58 -7.60 0.98
C CYS A 135 -7.35 -6.34 0.58
N LEU A 136 -8.68 -6.42 0.63
CA LEU A 136 -9.59 -5.31 0.37
C LEU A 136 -9.96 -4.62 1.67
N TYR A 137 -9.88 -3.29 1.70
CA TYR A 137 -10.38 -2.51 2.83
C TYR A 137 -11.87 -2.28 2.68
N TYR A 138 -12.63 -2.49 3.76
CA TYR A 138 -14.10 -2.39 3.71
C TYR A 138 -14.53 -1.02 3.20
N GLY A 139 -15.53 -1.00 2.33
CA GLY A 139 -16.05 0.22 1.73
C GLY A 139 -15.36 0.63 0.43
N ASP A 140 -14.13 0.18 0.17
CA ASP A 140 -13.46 0.50 -1.10
C ASP A 140 -14.19 -0.16 -2.29
N GLU A 141 -14.86 -1.30 -2.08
CA GLU A 141 -15.66 -2.00 -3.09
C GLU A 141 -16.90 -1.21 -3.55
N ILE A 142 -17.38 -0.28 -2.72
CA ILE A 142 -18.48 0.65 -3.05
C ILE A 142 -18.01 2.09 -3.23
N GLY A 143 -16.70 2.36 -3.17
CA GLY A 143 -16.12 3.69 -3.33
C GLY A 143 -16.37 4.63 -2.15
N MET A 144 -16.30 4.13 -0.91
CA MET A 144 -16.42 4.98 0.29
C MET A 144 -15.40 6.12 0.30
N GLY A 145 -15.85 7.29 0.77
CA GLY A 145 -15.04 8.50 0.92
C GLY A 145 -14.39 8.63 2.29
N ASP A 146 -13.55 9.64 2.46
CA ASP A 146 -12.92 10.01 3.73
C ASP A 146 -13.54 11.27 4.35
N ASN A 147 -13.23 11.52 5.62
CA ASN A 147 -13.57 12.75 6.30
C ASN A 147 -12.31 13.41 6.89
N ILE A 148 -11.66 14.26 6.10
CA ILE A 148 -10.40 14.96 6.46
C ILE A 148 -10.52 15.92 7.66
N TRP A 149 -11.73 16.18 8.16
CA TRP A 149 -11.98 17.01 9.33
C TRP A 149 -11.87 16.25 10.66
N LEU A 150 -11.90 14.91 10.60
CA LEU A 150 -11.67 14.08 11.77
C LEU A 150 -10.18 14.07 12.15
N PRO A 151 -9.85 13.88 13.43
CA PRO A 151 -8.47 13.79 13.87
C PRO A 151 -7.79 12.51 13.38
N ASP A 152 -6.48 12.58 13.16
CA ASP A 152 -5.60 11.45 12.84
C ASP A 152 -6.18 10.47 11.80
N ARG A 153 -6.20 9.16 12.10
CA ARG A 153 -6.62 8.08 11.21
C ARG A 153 -8.14 7.90 11.14
N ASP A 154 -8.89 8.59 11.99
CA ASP A 154 -10.36 8.51 11.95
C ASP A 154 -10.91 9.04 10.63
N ALA A 155 -10.15 9.88 9.93
CA ALA A 155 -10.48 10.34 8.59
C ALA A 155 -10.70 9.20 7.58
N VAL A 156 -10.06 8.03 7.76
CA VAL A 156 -10.18 6.88 6.85
C VAL A 156 -11.01 5.73 7.41
N ARG A 157 -11.55 5.86 8.62
CA ARG A 157 -12.34 4.83 9.32
C ARG A 157 -13.85 5.10 9.31
N THR A 158 -14.29 6.11 8.57
CA THR A 158 -15.71 6.48 8.38
C THR A 158 -16.34 5.77 7.23
#